data_AF-K0C427-F1
#
_entry.id   AF-K0C427-F1
#
_cell.length_a   1.000
_cell.length_b   1.000
_cell.length_c   1.000
_cell.angle_alpha   90.00
_cell.angle_beta   90.00
_cell.angle_gamma   90.00
#
_symmetry.space_group_name_H-M   'P 1'
#
loop_
_entity.id
_entity.type
_entity.pdbx_description
1 polymer ?
#
loop_
_entity_poly.entity_id
_entity_poly.type
_entity_poly.pdbx_seq_one_letter_code
_entity_poly.pdbx_strand_id
1 'polypeptide(L)'
;MSMLTLALSTYVKKYDLGSMAQKHAAAAISIWDVREKYFSLLTDIRAGLMAEEDIRKLRDKLQSDLHKLYKGSPRTITKAYEEASKGLKKMEELTFSDDEIDAFLPKSLRKSER
;
A
#
# COMPACT_ATOMS: atom_id res chain seq x y z
N MET A 1 23.04 23.57 -31.86
CA MET A 1 21.95 22.70 -31.38
C MET A 1 22.44 21.68 -30.34
N SER A 2 23.07 22.08 -29.22
CA SER A 2 23.56 21.07 -28.24
C SER A 2 23.76 21.52 -26.78
N MET A 3 23.85 22.81 -26.46
CA MET A 3 24.08 23.24 -25.07
C MET A 3 22.79 23.23 -24.23
N LEU A 4 21.63 23.58 -24.85
CA LEU A 4 20.33 23.58 -24.19
C LEU A 4 19.86 22.17 -23.81
N THR A 5 20.06 21.19 -24.70
CA THR A 5 19.71 19.79 -24.43
C THR A 5 20.65 19.16 -23.40
N LEU A 6 21.93 19.55 -23.38
CA LEU A 6 22.86 19.12 -22.35
C LEU A 6 22.55 19.74 -20.97
N ALA A 7 22.17 21.02 -20.93
CA ALA A 7 21.72 21.69 -19.70
C ALA A 7 20.41 21.09 -19.16
N LEU A 8 19.46 20.78 -20.04
CA LEU A 8 18.20 20.13 -19.66
C LEU A 8 18.43 18.70 -19.17
N SER A 9 19.25 17.91 -19.87
CA SER A 9 19.55 16.53 -19.46
C SER A 9 20.38 16.45 -18.17
N THR A 10 21.30 17.39 -17.93
CA THR A 10 22.04 17.47 -16.65
C THR A 10 21.17 17.97 -15.50
N TYR A 11 20.20 18.86 -15.75
CA TYR A 11 19.22 19.29 -14.77
C TYR A 11 18.25 18.16 -14.37
N VAL A 12 17.74 17.40 -15.36
CA VAL A 12 16.92 16.20 -15.12
C VAL A 12 17.73 15.10 -14.42
N LYS A 13 19.02 14.95 -14.73
CA LYS A 13 19.92 13.97 -14.09
C LYS A 13 20.33 14.33 -12.66
N LYS A 14 20.26 15.62 -12.27
CA LYS A 14 20.46 16.07 -10.88
C LYS A 14 19.20 15.95 -10.02
N TYR A 15 18.03 15.85 -10.64
CA TYR A 15 16.80 15.49 -9.97
C TYR A 15 16.70 13.95 -9.97
N ASP A 16 16.99 13.33 -8.84
CA ASP A 16 16.98 11.87 -8.61
C ASP A 16 15.57 11.25 -8.70
N LEU A 17 14.72 11.74 -9.61
CA LEU A 17 13.32 11.35 -9.82
C LEU A 17 13.22 9.88 -10.20
N GLY A 18 14.17 9.35 -11.00
CA GLY A 18 14.22 7.94 -11.37
C GLY A 18 14.43 7.02 -10.17
N SER A 19 15.44 7.31 -9.35
CA SER A 19 15.72 6.60 -8.09
C SER A 19 14.59 6.74 -7.07
N MET A 20 13.98 7.92 -6.95
CA MET A 20 12.83 8.11 -6.05
C MET A 20 11.60 7.36 -6.53
N ALA A 21 11.28 7.38 -7.82
CA ALA A 21 10.21 6.59 -8.41
C ALA A 21 10.45 5.08 -8.20
N GLN A 22 11.68 4.62 -8.38
CA GLN A 22 12.05 3.23 -8.15
C GLN A 22 11.93 2.82 -6.67
N LYS A 23 12.31 3.70 -5.74
CA LYS A 23 12.13 3.47 -4.29
C LYS A 23 10.66 3.44 -3.88
N HIS A 24 9.83 4.32 -4.45
CA HIS A 24 8.38 4.30 -4.22
C HIS A 24 7.74 3.03 -4.80
N ALA A 25 8.13 2.60 -6.01
CA ALA A 25 7.66 1.36 -6.62
C ALA A 25 8.07 0.14 -5.78
N ALA A 26 9.32 0.08 -5.31
CA ALA A 26 9.79 -1.00 -4.44
C ALA A 26 9.03 -1.05 -3.09
N ALA A 27 8.75 0.11 -2.50
CA ALA A 27 7.93 0.20 -1.29
C ALA A 27 6.49 -0.26 -1.56
N ALA A 28 5.89 0.12 -2.69
CA ALA A 28 4.54 -0.31 -3.07
C ALA A 28 4.44 -1.83 -3.26
N ILE A 29 5.40 -2.46 -3.94
CA ILE A 29 5.47 -3.92 -4.10
C ILE A 29 5.55 -4.61 -2.74
N SER A 30 6.35 -4.06 -1.83
CA SER A 30 6.53 -4.66 -0.51
C SER A 30 5.27 -4.52 0.38
N ILE A 31 4.55 -3.39 0.27
CA ILE A 31 3.25 -3.21 0.92
C ILE A 31 2.21 -4.16 0.33
N TRP A 32 2.22 -4.38 -0.99
CA TRP A 32 1.35 -5.32 -1.67
C TRP A 32 1.52 -6.75 -1.13
N ASP A 33 2.76 -7.21 -0.95
CA ASP A 33 3.06 -8.53 -0.36
C ASP A 33 2.47 -8.68 1.06
N VAL A 34 2.56 -7.65 1.89
CA VAL A 34 1.92 -7.67 3.22
C VAL A 34 0.39 -7.76 3.11
N ARG A 35 -0.21 -7.07 2.14
CA ARG A 35 -1.66 -7.12 1.89
C ARG A 35 -2.12 -8.51 1.48
N GLU A 36 -1.41 -9.17 0.57
CA GLU A 36 -1.71 -10.54 0.15
C GLU A 36 -1.65 -11.51 1.33
N LYS A 37 -0.62 -11.38 2.19
CA LYS A 37 -0.50 -12.19 3.42
C LYS A 37 -1.68 -12.00 4.38
N TYR A 38 -2.22 -10.78 4.48
CA TYR A 38 -3.45 -10.53 5.25
C TYR A 38 -4.67 -11.23 4.64
N PHE A 39 -4.81 -11.22 3.31
CA PHE A 39 -5.91 -11.94 2.66
C PHE A 39 -5.82 -13.45 2.86
N SER A 40 -4.63 -14.03 2.75
CA SER A 40 -4.40 -15.44 3.09
C SER A 40 -4.79 -15.72 4.54
N LEU A 41 -4.32 -14.91 5.49
CA LEU A 41 -4.68 -15.05 6.91
C LEU A 41 -6.20 -14.96 7.14
N LEU A 42 -6.90 -14.01 6.52
CA LEU A 42 -8.36 -13.90 6.62
C LEU A 42 -9.07 -15.13 6.06
N THR A 43 -8.56 -15.69 4.98
CA THR A 43 -9.08 -16.92 4.37
C THR A 43 -8.87 -18.12 5.30
N ASP A 44 -7.70 -18.23 5.91
CA ASP A 44 -7.36 -19.32 6.84
C ASP A 44 -8.19 -19.25 8.14
N ILE A 45 -8.44 -18.04 8.65
CA ILE A 45 -9.35 -17.78 9.78
C ILE A 45 -10.77 -18.24 9.43
N ARG A 46 -11.28 -17.86 8.26
CA ARG A 46 -12.62 -18.23 7.77
C ARG A 46 -12.77 -19.75 7.61
N ALA A 47 -11.71 -20.43 7.17
CA ALA A 47 -11.67 -21.87 7.01
C ALA A 47 -11.57 -22.64 8.35
N GLY A 48 -11.36 -21.95 9.48
CA GLY A 48 -11.22 -22.57 10.79
C GLY A 48 -9.95 -23.41 10.95
N LEU A 49 -8.93 -23.16 10.11
CA LEU A 49 -7.71 -23.96 10.05
C LEU A 49 -6.65 -23.54 11.10
N MET A 50 -6.91 -22.48 11.87
CA MET A 50 -5.93 -21.88 12.79
C MET A 50 -6.50 -21.66 14.19
N ALA A 51 -5.65 -21.85 15.20
CA ALA A 51 -5.95 -21.48 16.58
C ALA A 51 -5.89 -19.96 16.79
N GLU A 52 -6.68 -19.45 17.72
CA GLU A 52 -6.80 -18.01 18.00
C GLU A 52 -5.47 -17.38 18.46
N GLU A 53 -4.61 -18.13 19.15
CA GLU A 53 -3.28 -17.65 19.54
C GLU A 53 -2.35 -17.47 18.33
N ASP A 54 -2.40 -18.37 17.36
CA ASP A 54 -1.55 -18.30 16.17
C ASP A 54 -1.99 -17.18 15.23
N ILE A 55 -3.29 -16.96 15.11
CA ILE A 55 -3.87 -15.81 14.40
C ILE A 55 -3.33 -14.49 14.97
N ARG A 56 -3.34 -14.35 16.30
CA ARG A 56 -2.84 -13.14 16.98
C ARG A 56 -1.34 -12.93 16.74
N LYS A 57 -0.52 -13.99 16.87
CA LYS A 57 0.92 -13.91 16.59
C LYS A 57 1.21 -13.52 15.14
N LEU A 58 0.49 -14.11 14.17
CA LEU A 58 0.70 -13.83 12.76
C LEU A 58 0.30 -12.39 12.42
N ARG A 59 -0.82 -11.92 12.96
CA ARG A 59 -1.27 -10.53 12.84
C ARG A 59 -0.22 -9.57 13.39
N ASP A 60 0.26 -9.79 14.61
CA ASP A 60 1.21 -8.88 15.26
C ASP A 60 2.55 -8.84 14.49
N LYS A 61 2.97 -9.98 13.93
CA LYS A 61 4.12 -10.05 13.01
C LYS A 61 3.90 -9.23 11.75
N LEU A 62 2.76 -9.39 11.07
CA LEU A 62 2.42 -8.63 9.87
C LEU A 62 2.34 -7.12 10.14
N GLN A 63 1.80 -6.71 11.30
CA GLN A 63 1.78 -5.30 11.71
C GLN A 63 3.20 -4.75 11.96
N SER A 64 4.07 -5.55 12.61
CA SER A 64 5.47 -5.18 12.82
C SER A 64 6.21 -4.99 11.50
N ASP A 65 6.02 -5.91 10.55
CA ASP A 65 6.67 -5.86 9.24
C ASP A 65 6.16 -4.70 8.39
N LEU A 66 4.85 -4.43 8.44
CA LEU A 66 4.25 -3.25 7.81
C LEU A 66 4.83 -1.94 8.38
N HIS A 67 5.00 -1.88 9.70
CA HIS A 67 5.59 -0.70 10.36
C HIS A 67 7.04 -0.46 9.92
N LYS A 68 7.86 -1.51 9.83
CA LYS A 68 9.24 -1.41 9.32
C LYS A 68 9.27 -0.92 7.87
N LEU A 69 8.34 -1.41 7.05
CA LEU A 69 8.18 -1.02 5.66
C LEU A 69 7.83 0.46 5.50
N TYR A 70 6.85 0.95 6.25
CA TYR A 70 6.52 2.38 6.26
C TYR A 70 7.67 3.25 6.74
N LYS A 71 8.42 2.79 7.76
CA LYS A 71 9.60 3.51 8.27
C LYS A 71 10.73 3.62 7.23
N GLY A 72 10.89 2.61 6.36
CA GLY A 72 11.88 2.59 5.28
C GLY A 72 11.41 3.24 3.97
N SER A 73 10.12 3.56 3.85
CA SER A 73 9.54 4.13 2.62
C SER A 73 9.96 5.60 2.43
N PRO A 74 10.16 6.07 1.18
CA PRO A 74 10.50 7.46 0.92
C PRO A 74 9.35 8.37 1.37
N ARG A 75 9.68 9.46 2.07
CA ARG A 75 8.68 10.43 2.51
C ARG A 75 8.05 11.11 1.30
N THR A 76 6.73 11.07 1.22
CA THR A 76 5.96 11.83 0.24
C THR A 76 6.03 13.32 0.54
N ILE A 77 5.99 14.15 -0.50
CA ILE A 77 5.91 15.61 -0.35
C ILE A 77 4.51 16.02 0.11
N THR A 78 4.42 17.06 0.94
CA THR A 78 3.14 17.55 1.52
C THR A 78 2.07 17.82 0.46
N LYS A 79 2.47 18.35 -0.71
CA LYS A 79 1.54 18.57 -1.85
C LYS A 79 0.93 17.28 -2.39
N ALA A 80 1.74 16.22 -2.55
CA ALA A 80 1.26 14.92 -3.01
C ALA A 80 0.37 14.26 -1.95
N TYR A 81 0.69 14.45 -0.66
CA TYR A 81 -0.15 13.98 0.44
C TYR A 81 -1.51 14.69 0.47
N GLU A 82 -1.55 16.01 0.27
CA GLU A 82 -2.79 16.79 0.22
C GLU A 82 -3.66 16.41 -0.98
N GLU A 83 -3.05 16.16 -2.13
CA GLU A 83 -3.75 15.75 -3.35
C GLU A 83 -4.30 14.32 -3.24
N ALA A 84 -3.50 13.38 -2.73
CA ALA A 84 -3.97 12.04 -2.39
C ALA A 84 -5.09 12.09 -1.33
N SER A 85 -4.91 12.88 -0.26
CA SER A 85 -5.94 13.04 0.79
C SER A 85 -7.24 13.63 0.28
N LYS A 86 -7.18 14.55 -0.70
CA LYS A 86 -8.37 15.10 -1.36
C LYS A 86 -9.06 14.04 -2.23
N GLY A 87 -8.30 13.21 -2.93
CA GLY A 87 -8.82 12.04 -3.66
C GLY A 87 -9.54 11.09 -2.70
N LEU A 88 -8.86 10.66 -1.64
CA LEU A 88 -9.39 9.73 -0.64
C LEU A 88 -10.65 10.24 0.07
N LYS A 89 -10.73 11.55 0.37
CA LYS A 89 -11.91 12.15 1.03
C LYS A 89 -13.09 12.43 0.10
N LYS A 90 -12.86 12.56 -1.21
CA LYS A 90 -13.92 12.88 -2.20
C LYS A 90 -14.38 11.68 -3.00
N MET A 91 -13.56 10.65 -3.13
CA MET A 91 -13.83 9.42 -3.87
C MET A 91 -14.23 8.26 -2.95
N GLU A 92 -14.48 8.55 -1.66
CA GLU A 92 -14.86 7.54 -0.66
C GLU A 92 -13.85 6.39 -0.47
N GLU A 93 -12.64 6.40 -1.06
CA GLU A 93 -11.64 5.31 -0.97
C GLU A 93 -11.11 4.94 0.44
N LEU A 94 -11.64 5.55 1.50
CA LEU A 94 -11.35 5.26 2.91
C LEU A 94 -12.60 5.21 3.80
N THR A 95 -13.81 5.22 3.22
CA THR A 95 -15.01 4.98 4.01
C THR A 95 -15.13 3.49 4.21
N PHE A 96 -14.85 3.00 5.42
CA PHE A 96 -15.03 1.58 5.79
C PHE A 96 -16.52 1.15 5.79
N SER A 97 -17.27 1.51 4.75
CA SER A 97 -18.60 1.00 4.44
C SER A 97 -18.50 -0.49 4.14
N ASP A 98 -19.56 -1.24 4.43
CA ASP A 98 -19.56 -2.69 4.20
C ASP A 98 -19.36 -2.99 2.70
N ASP A 99 -19.87 -2.16 1.79
CA ASP A 99 -19.72 -2.31 0.33
C ASP A 99 -18.26 -2.13 -0.15
N GLU A 100 -17.51 -1.18 0.40
CA GLU A 100 -16.09 -0.99 0.07
C GLU A 100 -15.22 -2.11 0.64
N ILE A 101 -15.49 -2.52 1.87
CA ILE A 101 -14.80 -3.66 2.49
C ILE A 101 -15.02 -4.91 1.63
N ASP A 102 -16.25 -5.11 1.15
CA ASP A 102 -16.60 -6.22 0.26
C ASP A 102 -15.92 -6.13 -1.12
N ALA A 103 -15.69 -4.94 -1.65
CA ALA A 103 -14.91 -4.73 -2.87
C ALA A 103 -13.45 -5.17 -2.72
N PHE A 104 -12.89 -5.03 -1.52
CA PHE A 104 -11.55 -5.52 -1.21
C PHE A 104 -11.49 -7.01 -0.90
N LEU A 105 -12.59 -7.60 -0.42
CA LEU A 105 -12.63 -8.99 -0.01
C LEU A 105 -13.01 -9.95 -1.18
N PRO A 106 -12.44 -11.18 -1.22
CA PRO A 106 -12.94 -12.23 -2.08
C PRO A 106 -14.40 -12.56 -1.74
N LYS A 107 -15.19 -13.00 -2.74
CA LYS A 107 -16.64 -13.21 -2.61
C LYS A 107 -17.05 -13.99 -1.36
N SER A 108 -16.28 -14.99 -0.98
CA SER A 108 -16.50 -15.83 0.21
C SER A 108 -16.45 -15.09 1.56
N LEU A 109 -15.90 -13.87 1.59
CA LEU A 109 -15.73 -13.03 2.78
C LEU A 109 -16.63 -11.80 2.80
N ARG A 110 -17.43 -11.58 1.74
CA ARG A 110 -18.32 -10.41 1.62
C ARG A 110 -19.50 -10.51 2.58
N LYS A 111 -19.91 -9.39 3.18
CA LYS A 111 -21.10 -9.31 4.05
C LYS A 111 -22.39 -9.11 3.27
N SER A 112 -22.35 -8.39 2.15
CA SER A 112 -23.51 -8.11 1.27
C SER A 112 -24.08 -9.35 0.58
N GLU A 113 -23.29 -10.43 0.45
CA GLU A 113 -23.72 -11.71 -0.15
C GLU A 113 -24.24 -12.73 0.90
N ARG A 114 -24.51 -12.30 2.14
CA ARG A 114 -24.95 -13.17 3.25
C ARG A 114 -26.37 -12.87 3.70
#